data_AF-E2AIB0-F1
#
_entry.id   AF-E2AIB0-F1
#
_cell.length_a   1.000
_cell.length_b   1.000
_cell.length_c   1.000
_cell.angle_alpha   90.00
_cell.angle_beta   90.00
_cell.angle_gamma   90.00
#
_symmetry.space_group_name_H-M   'P 1'
#
loop_
_entity.id
_entity.type
_entity.pdbx_description
1 polymer ?
#
loop_
_entity_poly.entity_id
_entity_poly.type
_entity_poly.pdbx_seq_one_letter_code
_entity_poly.pdbx_strand_id
1 'polypeptide(L)'
;MYDICHPSYYHLCKLGCNDPVKTSTAFYVYIELCEVKRYWDVKYKYKEELDLFYLEVKKREHSSLEIYIPWPTKYSISIDKIEKMQQALQNERLTFVFKSEDSSSVLYTISAGLIKPAAPEATKQLKEKEEKKYNLETEIRRNTSNLYELAKTIVFAHETKDQNTSSGPSVIVESSNTDSSLEIL
;
A
#
# COMPACT_ATOMS: atom_id res chain seq x y z
N MET A 1 4.52 18.04 13.24
CA MET A 1 3.67 19.08 12.63
C MET A 1 4.16 19.37 11.21
N TYR A 2 4.18 18.36 10.33
CA TYR A 2 4.53 18.49 8.90
C TYR A 2 3.41 18.01 7.97
N ASP A 3 2.32 17.47 8.54
CA ASP A 3 1.23 16.81 7.81
C ASP A 3 0.42 17.80 6.95
N ILE A 4 0.44 19.07 7.33
CA ILE A 4 -0.31 20.16 6.67
C ILE A 4 0.21 20.44 5.25
N CYS A 5 1.45 20.05 4.93
CA CYS A 5 2.04 20.29 3.61
C CYS A 5 1.82 19.13 2.62
N HIS A 6 1.19 18.02 3.02
CA HIS A 6 1.01 16.88 2.13
C HIS A 6 -0.20 17.09 1.20
N PRO A 7 -0.07 16.91 -0.13
CA PRO A 7 -1.18 17.12 -1.07
C PRO A 7 -2.44 16.32 -0.71
N SER A 8 -2.29 15.03 -0.36
CA SER A 8 -3.42 14.18 0.04
C SER A 8 -4.12 14.65 1.32
N TYR A 9 -3.41 15.30 2.26
CA TYR A 9 -4.04 15.87 3.45
C TYR A 9 -4.98 17.02 3.06
N TYR A 10 -4.52 17.90 2.16
CA TYR A 10 -5.34 18.99 1.64
C TYR A 10 -6.57 18.48 0.86
N HIS A 11 -6.43 17.41 0.08
CA HIS A 11 -7.57 16.78 -0.58
C HIS A 11 -8.57 16.19 0.43
N LEU A 12 -8.11 15.54 1.49
CA LEU A 12 -8.99 15.02 2.55
C LEU A 12 -9.75 16.15 3.27
N CYS A 13 -9.08 17.27 3.57
CA CYS A 13 -9.74 18.45 4.14
C CYS A 13 -10.86 19.00 3.25
N LYS A 14 -10.74 18.88 1.92
CA LYS A 14 -11.73 19.36 0.96
C LYS A 14 -12.97 18.48 0.82
N LEU A 15 -12.96 17.26 1.36
CA LEU A 15 -14.07 16.32 1.21
C LEU A 15 -15.29 16.65 2.07
N GLY A 16 -15.24 17.70 2.91
CA GLY A 16 -16.39 18.19 3.66
C GLY A 16 -16.51 17.69 5.11
N CYS A 17 -15.44 17.11 5.67
CA CYS A 17 -15.41 16.78 7.09
C CYS A 17 -14.98 18.00 7.92
N ASN A 18 -15.78 18.37 8.92
CA ASN A 18 -15.49 19.48 9.83
C ASN A 18 -14.60 19.08 11.03
N ASP A 19 -14.38 17.78 11.25
CA ASP A 19 -13.56 17.28 12.36
C ASP A 19 -12.09 17.10 11.91
N PRO A 20 -11.14 17.91 12.44
CA PRO A 20 -9.73 17.80 12.11
C PRO A 20 -9.11 16.49 12.60
N VAL A 21 -9.66 15.89 13.68
CA VAL A 21 -9.17 14.61 14.23
C VAL A 21 -9.49 13.48 13.25
N LYS A 22 -10.71 13.44 12.71
CA LYS A 22 -11.10 12.44 11.69
C LYS A 22 -10.28 12.60 10.42
N THR A 23 -10.10 13.83 9.98
CA THR A 23 -9.32 14.15 8.77
C THR A 23 -7.86 13.71 8.92
N SER A 24 -7.22 14.05 10.04
CA SER A 24 -5.86 13.64 10.34
C SER A 24 -5.74 12.12 10.47
N THR A 25 -6.71 11.49 11.14
CA THR A 25 -6.74 10.03 11.29
C THR A 25 -6.88 9.33 9.94
N ALA A 26 -7.76 9.80 9.07
CA ALA A 26 -7.92 9.28 7.72
C ALA A 26 -6.65 9.44 6.89
N PHE A 27 -5.96 10.58 7.01
CA PHE A 27 -4.68 10.82 6.35
C PHE A 27 -3.59 9.85 6.82
N TYR A 28 -3.39 9.68 8.13
CA TYR A 28 -2.35 8.77 8.63
C TYR A 28 -2.64 7.32 8.26
N VAL A 29 -3.91 6.91 8.29
CA VAL A 29 -4.30 5.57 7.83
C VAL A 29 -4.03 5.42 6.34
N TYR A 30 -4.37 6.42 5.51
CA TYR A 30 -4.06 6.40 4.08
C TYR A 30 -2.54 6.21 3.83
N ILE A 31 -1.70 6.99 4.50
CA ILE A 31 -0.23 6.87 4.40
C ILE A 31 0.23 5.48 4.87
N GLU A 32 -0.30 4.96 5.98
CA GLU A 32 0.05 3.62 6.45
C GLU A 32 -0.30 2.53 5.44
N LEU A 33 -1.47 2.62 4.79
CA LEU A 33 -1.88 1.65 3.78
C LEU A 33 -1.00 1.72 2.52
N CYS A 34 -0.61 2.92 2.10
CA CYS A 34 0.21 3.14 0.91
C CYS A 34 1.70 2.81 1.15
N GLU A 35 2.29 3.28 2.24
CA GLU A 35 3.74 3.22 2.45
C GLU A 35 4.16 2.03 3.29
N VAL A 36 3.42 1.71 4.35
CA VAL A 36 3.78 0.62 5.28
C VAL A 36 3.22 -0.70 4.78
N LYS A 37 1.92 -0.75 4.46
CA LYS A 37 1.28 -1.98 3.96
C LYS A 37 1.51 -2.21 2.47
N ARG A 38 1.85 -1.15 1.72
CA ARG A 38 2.17 -1.20 0.28
C ARG A 38 1.05 -1.85 -0.53
N TYR A 39 -0.18 -1.45 -0.23
CA TYR A 39 -1.35 -1.91 -0.98
C TYR A 39 -1.34 -1.33 -2.40
N TRP A 40 -1.96 -2.08 -3.32
CA TRP A 40 -1.89 -1.80 -4.76
C TRP A 40 -2.65 -0.54 -5.17
N ASP A 41 -3.90 -0.40 -4.70
CA ASP A 41 -4.74 0.76 -4.98
C ASP A 41 -5.48 1.15 -3.70
N VAL A 42 -5.39 2.42 -3.31
CA VAL A 42 -6.01 2.96 -2.09
C VAL A 42 -6.69 4.28 -2.45
N LYS A 43 -8.01 4.33 -2.29
CA LYS A 43 -8.83 5.51 -2.61
C LYS A 43 -9.61 5.94 -1.38
N TYR A 44 -9.37 7.15 -0.91
CA TYR A 44 -10.12 7.74 0.19
C TYR A 44 -11.40 8.41 -0.33
N LYS A 45 -12.49 8.24 0.42
CA LYS A 45 -13.79 8.86 0.17
C LYS A 45 -14.40 9.33 1.48
N TYR A 46 -15.31 10.28 1.38
CA TYR A 46 -16.09 10.77 2.51
C TYR A 46 -17.57 10.58 2.21
N LYS A 47 -18.32 10.08 3.18
CA LYS A 47 -19.77 9.96 3.11
C LYS A 47 -20.40 10.92 4.10
N GLU A 48 -20.95 12.01 3.56
CA GLU A 48 -21.52 13.11 4.35
C GLU A 48 -22.70 12.66 5.22
N GLU A 49 -23.57 11.78 4.70
CA GLU A 49 -24.71 11.19 5.43
C GLU A 49 -24.31 10.54 6.76
N LEU A 50 -23.08 10.02 6.85
CA LEU A 50 -22.56 9.33 8.03
C LEU A 50 -21.45 10.10 8.75
N ASP A 51 -21.03 11.25 8.20
CA ASP A 51 -19.83 11.99 8.61
C ASP A 51 -18.63 11.02 8.85
N LEU A 52 -18.34 10.26 7.80
CA LEU A 52 -17.43 9.12 7.83
C LEU A 52 -16.48 9.11 6.63
N PHE A 53 -15.18 9.05 6.92
CA PHE A 53 -14.18 8.66 5.93
C PHE A 53 -14.14 7.14 5.78
N TYR A 54 -13.97 6.67 4.55
CA TYR A 54 -13.68 5.28 4.25
C TYR A 54 -12.69 5.20 3.09
N LEU A 55 -11.90 4.14 3.08
CA LEU A 55 -10.88 3.88 2.08
C LEU A 55 -11.25 2.61 1.34
N GLU A 56 -11.36 2.70 0.03
CA GLU A 56 -11.49 1.58 -0.87
C GLU A 56 -10.08 1.07 -1.22
N VAL A 57 -9.83 -0.21 -0.91
CA VAL A 57 -8.48 -0.78 -0.90
C VAL A 57 -8.44 -2.04 -1.74
N LYS A 58 -7.46 -2.13 -2.64
CA LYS A 58 -7.02 -3.39 -3.26
C LYS A 58 -5.64 -3.72 -2.75
N LYS A 59 -5.49 -4.87 -2.09
CA LYS A 59 -4.19 -5.33 -1.56
C LYS A 59 -3.21 -5.75 -2.65
N ARG A 60 -3.75 -6.26 -3.76
CA ARG A 60 -3.04 -6.70 -4.98
C ARG A 60 -3.88 -6.34 -6.20
N GLU A 61 -3.26 -6.32 -7.38
CA GLU A 61 -3.90 -5.95 -8.65
C GLU A 61 -5.25 -6.67 -8.89
N HIS A 62 -5.29 -7.98 -8.68
CA HIS A 62 -6.49 -8.81 -8.88
C HIS A 62 -7.22 -9.17 -7.57
N SER A 63 -6.95 -8.46 -6.47
CA SER A 63 -7.68 -8.70 -5.21
C SER A 63 -9.06 -8.03 -5.20
N SER A 64 -9.98 -8.59 -4.42
CA SER A 64 -11.28 -7.98 -4.14
C SER A 64 -11.12 -6.62 -3.48
N LEU A 65 -12.02 -5.69 -3.80
CA LEU A 65 -12.09 -4.40 -3.14
C LEU A 65 -12.51 -4.59 -1.67
N GLU A 66 -11.71 -4.09 -0.75
CA GLU A 66 -11.99 -4.09 0.67
C GLU A 66 -12.23 -2.66 1.17
N ILE A 67 -13.08 -2.49 2.18
CA ILE A 67 -13.35 -1.18 2.79
C ILE A 67 -12.61 -1.08 4.11
N TYR A 68 -11.84 -0.01 4.25
CA TYR A 68 -11.09 0.34 5.44
C TYR A 68 -11.65 1.62 6.06
N ILE A 69 -11.97 1.60 7.35
CA ILE A 69 -12.55 2.73 8.07
C ILE A 69 -11.52 3.26 9.08
N PRO A 70 -10.97 4.46 8.88
CA PRO A 70 -10.07 5.09 9.84
C PRO A 70 -10.88 5.52 11.08
N TRP A 71 -10.48 5.04 12.25
CA TRP A 71 -11.19 5.30 13.50
C TRP A 71 -10.23 5.80 14.59
N PRO A 72 -10.45 7.00 15.16
CA PRO A 72 -9.63 7.48 16.29
C PRO A 72 -9.97 6.70 17.55
N THR A 73 -8.97 6.21 18.30
CA THR A 73 -9.21 5.45 19.55
C THR A 73 -9.89 6.28 20.64
N LYS A 74 -9.81 7.61 20.54
CA LYS A 74 -10.52 8.55 21.44
C LYS A 74 -12.04 8.45 21.34
N TYR A 75 -12.56 8.00 20.20
CA TYR A 75 -13.99 7.94 19.96
C TYR A 75 -14.52 6.53 20.17
N SER A 76 -15.58 6.41 20.98
CA SER A 76 -16.31 5.17 21.12
C SER A 76 -17.13 4.86 19.86
N ILE A 77 -17.29 3.57 19.58
CA ILE A 77 -18.12 3.08 18.48
C ILE A 77 -19.13 2.08 19.04
N SER A 78 -20.39 2.23 18.65
CA SER A 78 -21.47 1.29 18.99
C SER A 78 -21.71 0.32 17.84
N ILE A 79 -22.28 -0.85 18.17
CA ILE A 79 -22.65 -1.88 17.19
C ILE A 79 -23.68 -1.32 16.20
N ASP A 80 -24.71 -0.63 16.69
CA ASP A 80 -25.73 0.02 15.85
C ASP A 80 -25.11 0.98 14.81
N LYS A 81 -24.03 1.67 15.17
CA LYS A 81 -23.33 2.57 14.25
C LYS A 81 -22.59 1.77 13.17
N ILE A 82 -21.97 0.66 13.53
CA ILE A 82 -21.29 -0.24 12.59
C ILE A 82 -22.30 -0.84 11.60
N GLU A 83 -23.47 -1.28 12.08
CA GLU A 83 -24.52 -1.82 11.21
C GLU A 83 -25.02 -0.78 10.20
N LYS A 84 -25.26 0.46 10.66
CA LYS A 84 -25.60 1.58 9.75
C LYS A 84 -24.51 1.83 8.71
N MET A 85 -23.24 1.72 9.08
CA MET A 85 -22.13 1.83 8.12
C MET A 85 -22.15 0.70 7.10
N GLN A 86 -22.37 -0.54 7.52
CA GLN A 86 -22.45 -1.69 6.61
C GLN A 86 -23.59 -1.54 5.60
N GLN A 87 -24.77 -1.11 6.06
CA GLN A 87 -25.93 -0.84 5.21
C GLN A 87 -25.65 0.31 4.22
N ALA A 88 -25.13 1.43 4.71
CA ALA A 88 -24.90 2.61 3.90
C ALA A 88 -23.77 2.43 2.87
N LEU A 89 -22.76 1.62 3.17
CA LEU A 89 -21.66 1.30 2.26
C LEU A 89 -21.94 0.05 1.41
N GLN A 90 -23.09 -0.59 1.60
CA GLN A 90 -23.49 -1.83 0.93
C GLN A 90 -22.40 -2.90 0.98
N ASN A 91 -21.74 -3.01 2.13
CA ASN A 91 -20.63 -3.95 2.32
C ASN A 91 -20.78 -4.67 3.65
N GLU A 92 -20.84 -5.99 3.57
CA GLU A 92 -20.96 -6.87 4.73
C GLU A 92 -19.68 -6.86 5.58
N ARG A 93 -18.52 -6.59 4.98
CA ARG A 93 -17.21 -6.68 5.65
C ARG A 93 -16.51 -5.32 5.67
N LEU A 94 -16.34 -4.77 6.86
CA LEU A 94 -15.66 -3.50 7.10
C LEU A 94 -14.42 -3.74 7.96
N THR A 95 -13.28 -3.20 7.55
CA THR A 95 -12.04 -3.25 8.35
C THR A 95 -11.80 -1.91 9.02
N PHE A 96 -11.93 -1.85 10.33
CA PHE A 96 -11.60 -0.66 11.12
C PHE A 96 -10.10 -0.59 11.36
N VAL A 97 -9.53 0.59 11.14
CA VAL A 97 -8.14 0.92 11.49
C VAL A 97 -8.18 1.87 12.66
N PHE A 98 -8.02 1.33 13.87
CA PHE A 98 -7.98 2.11 15.09
C PHE A 98 -6.63 2.78 15.22
N LYS A 99 -6.59 4.11 15.16
CA LYS A 99 -5.37 4.92 15.29
C LYS A 99 -5.31 5.54 16.66
N SER A 100 -4.22 5.27 17.37
CA SER A 100 -3.90 5.86 18.65
C SER A 100 -3.00 7.10 18.49
N GLU A 101 -2.95 7.95 19.52
CA GLU A 101 -2.13 9.17 19.52
C GLU A 101 -0.62 8.88 19.46
N ASP A 102 -0.21 7.72 19.94
CA ASP A 102 1.17 7.23 19.86
C ASP A 102 1.54 6.71 18.45
N SER A 103 0.71 7.00 17.45
CA SER A 103 0.83 6.54 16.06
C SER A 103 0.69 5.03 15.86
N SER A 104 0.38 4.26 16.91
CA SER A 104 0.08 2.83 16.77
C SER A 104 -1.28 2.62 16.09
N SER A 105 -1.37 1.53 15.33
CA SER A 105 -2.57 1.17 14.57
C SER A 105 -2.95 -0.28 14.80
N VAL A 106 -4.24 -0.53 15.01
CA VAL A 106 -4.80 -1.89 15.10
C VAL A 106 -5.90 -2.07 14.07
N LEU A 107 -5.83 -3.15 13.31
CA LEU A 107 -6.79 -3.48 12.27
C LEU A 107 -7.76 -4.55 12.78
N TYR A 108 -9.05 -4.22 12.83
CA TYR A 108 -10.12 -5.16 13.15
C TYR A 108 -11.11 -5.26 12.00
N THR A 109 -11.31 -6.47 11.48
CA THR A 109 -12.36 -6.73 10.52
C THR A 109 -13.64 -7.11 11.24
N ILE A 110 -14.73 -6.43 10.90
CA ILE A 110 -16.10 -6.75 11.31
C ILE A 110 -16.88 -7.21 10.09
N SER A 111 -17.64 -8.28 10.26
CA SER A 111 -18.50 -8.87 9.23
C SER A 111 -19.95 -8.87 9.67
N ALA A 112 -20.88 -8.73 8.73
CA ALA A 112 -22.29 -8.95 8.98
C ALA A 112 -22.54 -10.44 9.24
N GLY A 113 -23.25 -10.74 10.33
CA GLY A 113 -23.57 -12.12 10.72
C GLY A 113 -22.39 -12.88 11.34
N LEU A 114 -22.57 -14.20 11.46
CA LEU A 114 -21.61 -15.09 12.10
C LEU A 114 -20.70 -15.75 11.05
N ILE A 115 -19.39 -15.62 11.23
CA ILE A 115 -18.39 -16.32 10.41
C ILE A 115 -17.94 -17.59 11.14
N LYS A 116 -17.89 -18.70 10.41
CA LYS A 116 -17.31 -19.94 10.93
C LYS A 116 -15.83 -19.72 11.23
N PRO A 117 -15.32 -20.07 12.43
CA PRO A 117 -13.91 -19.94 12.72
C PRO A 117 -13.07 -20.74 11.71
N ALA A 118 -11.91 -20.21 11.36
CA ALA A 118 -10.98 -20.89 10.48
C ALA A 118 -10.61 -22.27 11.07
N ALA A 119 -10.49 -23.27 10.20
CA ALA A 119 -10.07 -24.60 10.61
C ALA A 119 -8.72 -24.52 11.35
N PRO A 120 -8.49 -25.34 12.38
CA PRO A 120 -7.26 -25.28 13.18
C PRO A 120 -6.00 -25.43 12.33
N GLU A 121 -6.05 -26.23 11.26
CA GLU A 121 -4.97 -26.40 10.31
C GLU A 121 -4.68 -25.12 9.51
N ALA A 122 -5.72 -24.46 8.99
CA ALA A 122 -5.56 -23.19 8.27
C ALA A 122 -4.97 -22.09 9.17
N THR A 123 -5.39 -22.05 10.43
CA THR A 123 -4.84 -21.12 11.44
C THR A 123 -3.36 -21.40 11.73
N LYS A 124 -2.94 -22.67 11.81
CA LYS A 124 -1.51 -23.03 11.96
C LYS A 124 -0.70 -22.58 10.75
N GLN A 125 -1.18 -22.87 9.54
CA GLN A 125 -0.49 -22.48 8.31
C GLN A 125 -0.34 -20.95 8.17
N LEU A 126 -1.34 -20.17 8.60
CA LEU A 126 -1.26 -18.72 8.59
C LEU A 126 -0.15 -18.22 9.54
N LYS A 127 -0.12 -18.73 10.77
CA LYS A 127 0.93 -18.40 11.75
C LYS A 127 2.32 -18.77 11.26
N GLU A 128 2.49 -19.97 10.71
CA GLU A 128 3.78 -20.41 10.16
C GLU A 128 4.25 -19.52 9.01
N LYS A 129 3.33 -19.04 8.15
CA LYS A 129 3.66 -18.09 7.07
C LYS A 129 4.10 -16.74 7.63
N GLU A 130 3.43 -16.25 8.68
CA GLU A 130 3.79 -14.99 9.34
C GLU A 130 5.15 -15.08 10.04
N GLU A 131 5.43 -16.19 10.74
CA GLU A 131 6.72 -16.45 11.37
C GLU A 131 7.86 -16.53 10.35
N LYS A 132 7.66 -17.27 9.25
CA LYS A 132 8.63 -17.35 8.15
C LYS A 132 8.93 -15.98 7.55
N LYS A 133 7.90 -15.17 7.34
CA LYS A 133 8.06 -13.80 6.83
C LYS A 133 8.86 -12.93 7.80
N TYR A 134 8.51 -12.96 9.09
CA TYR A 134 9.21 -12.20 10.12
C TYR A 134 10.69 -12.59 10.24
N ASN A 135 10.99 -13.88 10.21
CA ASN A 135 12.36 -14.39 10.25
C ASN A 135 13.16 -13.90 9.03
N LEU A 136 12.55 -13.96 7.83
CA LEU A 136 13.20 -13.49 6.61
C LEU A 136 13.47 -11.98 6.64
N GLU A 137 12.51 -11.16 7.08
CA GLU A 137 12.69 -9.71 7.23
C GLU A 137 13.81 -9.39 8.24
N THR A 138 13.90 -10.14 9.33
CA THR A 138 14.94 -9.96 10.34
C THR A 138 16.32 -10.31 9.78
N GLU A 139 16.42 -11.40 9.01
CA GLU A 139 17.67 -11.82 8.38
C GLU A 139 18.13 -10.83 7.31
N ILE A 140 17.21 -10.34 6.47
CA ILE A 140 17.47 -9.28 5.49
C ILE A 140 18.00 -8.04 6.20
N ARG A 141 17.33 -7.59 7.27
CA ARG A 141 17.75 -6.42 8.04
C ARG A 141 19.15 -6.62 8.63
N ARG A 142 19.44 -7.80 9.19
CA ARG A 142 20.77 -8.14 9.72
C ARG A 142 21.85 -8.12 8.64
N ASN A 143 21.52 -8.55 7.43
CA ASN A 143 22.48 -8.65 6.32
C ASN A 143 22.57 -7.38 5.44
N THR A 144 21.85 -6.30 5.78
CA THR A 144 21.74 -5.09 4.95
C THR A 144 23.10 -4.51 4.54
N SER A 145 24.06 -4.44 5.46
CA SER A 145 25.39 -3.89 5.18
C SER A 145 26.17 -4.72 4.17
N ASN A 146 26.09 -6.04 4.24
CA ASN A 146 26.75 -6.94 3.29
C ASN A 146 26.13 -6.79 1.89
N LEU A 147 24.79 -6.76 1.82
CA LEU A 147 24.06 -6.54 0.57
C LEU A 147 24.44 -5.20 -0.08
N TYR A 148 24.66 -4.15 0.72
CA TYR A 148 25.10 -2.85 0.23
C TYR A 148 26.52 -2.89 -0.37
N GLU A 149 27.48 -3.52 0.31
CA GLU A 149 28.86 -3.66 -0.21
C GLU A 149 28.91 -4.50 -1.49
N LEU A 150 28.10 -5.57 -1.56
CA LEU A 150 27.97 -6.37 -2.78
C LEU A 150 27.38 -5.54 -3.92
N ALA A 151 26.32 -4.76 -3.67
CA ALA A 151 25.72 -3.89 -4.67
C ALA A 151 26.73 -2.85 -5.19
N LYS A 152 27.51 -2.25 -4.28
CA LYS A 152 28.59 -1.30 -4.63
C LYS A 152 29.65 -1.96 -5.53
N THR A 153 30.08 -3.18 -5.20
CA THR A 153 31.07 -3.93 -5.98
C THR A 153 30.54 -4.27 -7.39
N ILE A 154 29.26 -4.63 -7.51
CA ILE A 154 28.61 -4.87 -8.81
C ILE A 154 28.60 -3.61 -9.67
N VAL A 155 28.29 -2.44 -9.10
CA VAL A 155 28.31 -1.15 -9.81
C VAL A 155 29.72 -0.85 -10.33
N PHE A 156 30.75 -0.98 -9.48
CA PHE A 156 32.13 -0.76 -9.90
C PHE A 156 32.60 -1.73 -11.00
N ALA A 157 32.13 -2.99 -10.98
CA ALA A 157 32.45 -3.98 -12.02
C ALA A 157 31.78 -3.70 -13.37
N HIS A 158 30.65 -2.99 -13.40
CA HIS A 158 30.00 -2.53 -14.62
C HIS A 158 30.73 -1.31 -15.20
N GLU A 159 31.09 -0.34 -14.36
CA GLU A 159 31.86 0.85 -14.77
C GLU A 159 33.24 0.51 -15.35
N THR A 160 33.91 -0.52 -14.83
CA THR A 160 35.20 -0.98 -15.40
C THR A 160 35.05 -1.76 -16.70
N LYS A 161 33.87 -2.33 -17.00
CA LYS A 161 33.61 -2.96 -18.30
C LYS A 161 33.27 -1.92 -19.37
N ASP A 162 32.55 -0.87 -19.03
CA ASP A 162 32.19 0.19 -19.98
C ASP A 162 33.40 1.08 -20.35
N GLN A 163 34.37 1.25 -19.46
CA GLN A 163 35.60 2.02 -19.73
C GLN A 163 36.65 1.26 -20.55
N ASN A 164 36.58 -0.07 -20.66
CA ASN A 164 37.52 -0.87 -21.46
C ASN A 164 37.13 -1.00 -22.93
N THR A 165 36.07 -0.32 -23.38
CA THR A 165 35.62 -0.31 -24.79
C THR A 165 35.77 1.05 -25.50
N SER A 166 36.60 1.98 -25.01
CA SER A 166 36.90 3.21 -25.75
C SER A 166 38.40 3.40 -26.05
N SER A 167 38.85 2.83 -27.16
CA SER A 167 39.93 3.36 -28.00
C SER A 167 39.48 3.28 -29.47
N GLY A 168 39.00 4.42 -30.03
CA GLY A 168 38.49 4.57 -31.40
C GLY A 168 39.60 4.72 -32.46
N PRO A 169 39.37 5.35 -33.64
CA PRO A 169 38.12 5.75 -34.31
C PRO A 169 38.05 5.28 -35.79
N SER A 170 36.88 5.34 -36.44
CA SER A 170 36.78 5.78 -37.85
C SER A 170 35.32 6.09 -38.23
N VAL A 171 35.13 7.36 -38.62
CA VAL A 171 33.96 7.88 -39.32
C VAL A 171 34.15 7.58 -40.81
N ILE A 172 33.21 6.89 -41.46
CA ILE A 172 32.89 7.10 -42.89
C ILE A 172 31.36 7.01 -43.11
N VAL A 173 30.85 8.19 -43.43
CA VAL A 173 29.67 8.67 -44.17
C VAL A 173 28.79 7.66 -44.96
N GLU A 174 27.48 7.95 -44.86
CA GLU A 174 26.28 7.63 -45.65
C GLU A 174 26.42 7.04 -47.08
N SER A 175 25.48 6.16 -47.45
CA SER A 175 24.53 6.44 -48.55
C SER A 175 23.37 5.43 -48.68
N SER A 176 22.21 6.02 -48.93
CA SER A 176 20.92 5.54 -49.47
C SER A 176 20.92 4.30 -50.37
N ASN A 177 19.89 3.42 -50.26
CA ASN A 177 18.68 3.43 -51.12
C ASN A 177 17.83 2.14 -51.01
N THR A 178 16.52 2.37 -50.92
CA THR A 178 15.36 1.68 -51.56
C THR A 178 15.13 0.17 -51.52
N ASP A 179 13.87 -0.14 -51.17
CA ASP A 179 12.96 -1.16 -51.73
C ASP A 179 13.25 -2.66 -51.54
N SER A 180 12.32 -3.34 -50.87
CA SER A 180 11.31 -4.18 -51.57
C SER A 180 10.74 -5.28 -50.65
N SER A 181 9.40 -5.34 -50.60
CA SER A 181 8.52 -6.52 -50.46
C SER A 181 8.58 -7.36 -49.18
N LEU A 182 7.53 -7.40 -48.35
CA LEU A 182 6.32 -8.26 -48.46
C LEU A 182 6.60 -9.77 -48.59
N GLU A 183 6.28 -10.53 -47.54
CA GLU A 183 5.43 -11.75 -47.50
C GLU A 183 5.50 -12.32 -46.06
N ILE A 184 4.42 -12.26 -45.26
CA ILE A 184 3.37 -13.28 -45.08
C ILE A 184 3.91 -14.68 -44.75
N LEU A 185 3.87 -15.05 -43.46
CA LEU A 185 3.03 -16.13 -42.90
C LEU A 185 3.03 -16.05 -41.37
#